data_AF-A0A238DPW6-F1
#
_entry.id   AF-A0A238DPW6-F1
#
_cell.length_a   1.000
_cell.length_b   1.000
_cell.length_c   1.000
_cell.angle_alpha   90.00
_cell.angle_beta   90.00
_cell.angle_gamma   90.00
#
_symmetry.space_group_name_H-M   'P 1'
#
loop_
_entity.id
_entity.type
_entity.pdbx_description
1 polymer ?
#
loop_
_entity_poly.entity_id
_entity_poly.type
_entity_poly.pdbx_seq_one_letter_code
_entity_poly.pdbx_strand_id
1 'polypeptide(L)'
;MATLNSTGLGALIHEPAVTTNRLLERLGLQQRNARGDWELTEAGMRHGEAYPYTNGRHSGYQILWKPSVAVILRDPQFNLYIQ
;
A
#
# COMPACT_ATOMS: atom_id res chain seq x y z
N MET A 1 -12.44 -4.27 -7.37
CA MET A 1 -11.29 -5.20 -7.47
C MET A 1 -10.01 -4.43 -7.13
N ALA A 2 -9.06 -5.06 -6.45
CA ALA A 2 -7.75 -4.46 -6.20
C ALA A 2 -6.84 -4.61 -7.44
N THR A 3 -6.28 -3.52 -7.94
CA THR A 3 -5.53 -3.51 -9.21
C THR A 3 -4.26 -2.67 -9.17
N LEU A 4 -4.02 -1.89 -8.11
CA LEU A 4 -2.92 -0.94 -8.05
C LEU A 4 -1.89 -1.37 -7.03
N ASN A 5 -0.63 -1.55 -7.43
CA ASN A 5 0.47 -1.60 -6.48
C ASN A 5 0.76 -0.20 -5.89
N SER A 6 1.72 -0.10 -4.98
CA SER A 6 2.06 1.18 -4.33
C SER A 6 2.50 2.28 -5.32
N THR A 7 3.13 1.93 -6.45
CA THR A 7 3.45 2.89 -7.52
C THR A 7 2.19 3.42 -8.19
N GLY A 8 1.27 2.54 -8.60
CA GLY A 8 0.02 2.95 -9.23
C GLY A 8 -0.88 3.75 -8.29
N LEU A 9 -0.94 3.35 -7.02
CA LEU A 9 -1.68 4.06 -5.99
C LEU A 9 -1.07 5.44 -5.69
N GLY A 10 0.27 5.51 -5.61
CA GLY A 10 1.02 6.76 -5.42
C GLY A 10 0.81 7.76 -6.54
N ALA A 11 0.75 7.29 -7.79
CA ALA A 11 0.44 8.13 -8.94
C ALA A 11 -0.93 8.81 -8.82
N LEU A 12 -1.92 8.14 -8.23
CA LEU A 12 -3.24 8.72 -7.95
C LEU A 12 -3.19 9.78 -6.86
N ILE A 13 -2.12 9.94 -6.08
CA ILE A 13 -2.03 10.95 -5.01
C ILE A 13 -0.80 11.86 -5.16
N HIS A 14 -0.11 11.79 -6.30
CA HIS A 14 1.13 12.52 -6.59
C HIS A 14 2.29 12.24 -5.63
N GLU A 15 2.37 11.01 -5.10
CA GLU A 15 3.44 10.57 -4.19
C GLU A 15 4.25 9.42 -4.79
N PRO A 16 5.57 9.32 -4.49
CA PRO A 16 6.36 8.16 -4.87
C PRO A 16 5.98 6.95 -4.02
N ALA A 17 6.19 5.75 -4.56
CA ALA A 17 5.84 4.48 -3.92
C ALA A 17 6.38 4.34 -2.48
N VAL A 18 7.56 4.91 -2.18
CA VAL A 18 8.14 4.91 -0.83
C VAL A 18 7.26 5.71 0.14
N THR A 19 6.83 6.91 -0.23
CA THR A 19 5.92 7.71 0.59
C THR A 19 4.57 7.02 0.72
N THR A 20 3.99 6.54 -0.39
CA THR A 20 2.72 5.81 -0.39
C THR A 20 2.75 4.61 0.56
N ASN A 21 3.84 3.84 0.54
CA ASN A 21 4.01 2.70 1.45
C ASN A 21 4.05 3.12 2.93
N ARG A 22 4.71 4.24 3.25
CA ARG A 22 4.74 4.79 4.62
C ARG A 22 3.36 5.27 5.07
N LEU A 23 2.57 5.88 4.17
CA LEU A 23 1.21 6.29 4.47
C LEU A 23 0.33 5.08 4.79
N LEU A 24 0.39 4.04 3.94
CA LEU A 24 -0.34 2.78 4.14
C LEU A 24 0.05 2.10 5.47
N GLU A 25 1.33 2.11 5.83
CA GLU A 25 1.82 1.58 7.10
C GLU A 25 1.34 2.41 8.30
N ARG A 26 1.45 3.74 8.23
CA ARG A 26 0.96 4.65 9.29
C ARG A 26 -0.54 4.54 9.53
N LEU A 27 -1.31 4.25 8.49
CA LEU A 27 -2.75 3.99 8.58
C LEU A 27 -3.07 2.55 9.03
N GLY A 28 -2.05 1.75 9.33
CA GLY A 28 -2.20 0.36 9.76
C GLY A 28 -2.80 -0.54 8.69
N LEU A 29 -2.67 -0.21 7.41
CA LEU A 29 -3.19 -1.02 6.29
C LEU A 29 -2.18 -2.07 5.82
N GLN A 30 -0.89 -1.81 6.00
CA GLN A 30 0.17 -2.78 5.72
C GLN A 30 1.26 -2.72 6.79
N GLN A 31 2.08 -3.76 6.85
CA GLN A 31 3.23 -3.83 7.75
C GLN A 31 4.40 -4.58 7.11
N ARG A 32 5.59 -4.41 7.69
CA ARG A 32 6.77 -5.22 7.36
C ARG A 32 6.70 -6.55 8.09
N ASN A 33 6.81 -7.66 7.36
CA ASN A 33 6.93 -8.98 7.96
C ASN A 33 8.37 -9.29 8.38
N ALA A 34 8.60 -10.47 8.97
CA ALA A 34 9.92 -10.90 9.44
C ALA A 34 10.99 -11.00 8.33
N ARG A 35 10.60 -11.06 7.06
CA ARG A 35 11.50 -11.07 5.89
C ARG A 35 11.74 -9.66 5.31
N GLY A 36 11.07 -8.65 5.86
CA GLY A 36 11.12 -7.27 5.36
C GLY A 36 10.17 -7.00 4.19
N ASP A 37 9.34 -7.97 3.78
CA ASP A 37 8.36 -7.77 2.72
C ASP A 37 7.11 -7.04 3.26
N TRP A 38 6.37 -6.38 2.37
CA TRP A 38 5.07 -5.80 2.72
C TRP A 38 4.00 -6.88 2.79
N GLU A 39 3.22 -6.90 3.87
CA GLU A 39 2.02 -7.73 4.02
C GLU A 39 0.82 -6.89 4.46
N LEU A 40 -0.39 -7.37 4.14
CA LEU A 40 -1.64 -6.75 4.57
C LEU A 40 -1.86 -6.99 6.05
N THR A 41 -2.32 -5.95 6.76
CA THR A 41 -2.95 -6.14 8.07
C THR A 41 -4.40 -6.58 7.90
N GLU A 42 -5.07 -6.92 9.00
CA GLU A 42 -6.52 -7.17 8.98
C GLU A 42 -7.33 -6.00 8.43
N ALA A 43 -6.95 -4.76 8.78
CA ALA A 43 -7.56 -3.57 8.21
C ALA A 43 -7.28 -3.44 6.71
N GLY A 44 -6.05 -3.75 6.28
CA GLY A 44 -5.65 -3.75 4.88
C GLY A 44 -6.46 -4.69 4.00
N MET A 45 -6.76 -5.90 4.48
CA MET A 45 -7.49 -6.94 3.73
C MET A 45 -8.89 -6.49 3.26
N ARG A 46 -9.48 -5.47 3.90
CA ARG A 46 -10.77 -4.90 3.45
C ARG A 46 -10.64 -4.14 2.12
N HIS A 47 -9.44 -3.66 1.80
CA HIS A 47 -9.19 -2.75 0.69
C HIS A 47 -8.14 -3.24 -0.31
N GLY A 48 -7.28 -4.17 0.10
CA GLY A 48 -6.23 -4.74 -0.72
C GLY A 48 -6.25 -6.25 -0.73
N GLU A 49 -5.48 -6.80 -1.67
CA GLU A 49 -5.36 -8.23 -1.92
C GLU A 49 -3.87 -8.53 -2.15
N ALA A 50 -3.37 -9.62 -1.56
CA ALA A 50 -2.01 -10.09 -1.80
C ALA A 50 -1.99 -11.00 -3.04
N TYR A 51 -1.15 -10.68 -4.02
CA TYR A 51 -1.01 -11.43 -5.25
C TYR A 51 0.42 -11.96 -5.40
N PRO A 52 0.60 -13.23 -5.79
CA PRO A 52 1.90 -13.74 -6.20
C PRO A 52 2.50 -12.85 -7.30
N TYR A 53 3.78 -12.52 -7.16
CA TYR A 53 4.51 -11.69 -8.09
C TYR A 53 5.93 -12.20 -8.28
N THR A 54 6.39 -12.15 -9.53
CA THR A 54 7.76 -12.48 -9.90
C THR A 54 8.32 -11.40 -10.81
N ASN A 55 9.48 -10.85 -10.48
CA ASN A 55 10.22 -9.90 -11.34
C ASN A 55 11.61 -10.44 -11.71
N GLY A 56 11.65 -11.64 -12.29
CA GLY A 56 12.87 -12.28 -12.79
C GLY A 56 13.83 -12.77 -11.71
N ARG A 57 14.14 -11.94 -10.69
CA ARG A 57 15.10 -12.26 -9.62
C ARG A 57 14.46 -12.39 -8.23
N HIS A 58 13.26 -11.85 -8.03
CA HIS A 58 12.50 -11.98 -6.79
C HIS A 58 11.14 -12.59 -7.08
N SER A 59 10.79 -13.63 -6.33
CA SER A 59 9.45 -14.21 -6.27
C SER A 59 8.91 -13.99 -4.86
N GLY A 60 7.68 -13.52 -4.77
CA GLY A 60 7.07 -13.12 -3.50
C GLY A 60 5.62 -12.71 -3.70
N TYR A 61 5.10 -11.91 -2.78
CA TYR A 61 3.79 -11.32 -2.89
C TYR A 61 3.91 -9.81 -3.09
N GLN A 62 3.06 -9.27 -3.95
CA GLN A 62 2.78 -7.84 -3.97
C GLN A 62 1.41 -7.59 -3.37
N ILE A 63 1.23 -6.44 -2.74
CA ILE A 63 -0.10 -5.96 -2.36
C ILE A 63 -0.66 -5.13 -3.51
N LEU A 64 -1.86 -5.50 -3.96
CA LEU A 64 -2.67 -4.65 -4.82
C LEU A 64 -3.75 -3.98 -3.98
N TRP A 65 -4.07 -2.75 -4.30
CA TRP A 65 -5.05 -1.91 -3.61
C TRP A 65 -6.22 -1.57 -4.54
N LYS A 66 -7.42 -1.46 -3.97
CA LYS A 66 -8.56 -0.82 -4.65
C LYS A 66 -8.24 0.66 -4.87
N PRO A 67 -8.62 1.27 -6.02
CA PRO A 67 -8.42 2.71 -6.25
C PRO A 67 -9.02 3.62 -5.16
N SER A 68 -10.07 3.16 -4.47
CA SER A 68 -10.69 3.88 -3.34
C SER A 68 -9.74 4.17 -2.19
N VAL A 69 -8.64 3.42 -2.05
CA VAL A 69 -7.62 3.69 -1.02
C VAL A 69 -6.95 5.04 -1.24
N ALA A 70 -6.84 5.51 -2.50
CA ALA A 70 -6.29 6.84 -2.79
C ALA A 70 -7.11 7.97 -2.15
N VAL A 71 -8.42 7.77 -1.95
CA VAL A 71 -9.28 8.74 -1.23
C VAL A 71 -8.88 8.80 0.24
N ILE A 72 -8.63 7.65 0.87
CA ILE A 72 -8.18 7.56 2.27
C ILE A 72 -6.82 8.24 2.44
N LEU A 73 -5.88 7.99 1.51
CA LEU A 73 -4.52 8.57 1.57
C LEU A 73 -4.49 10.09 1.33
N ARG A 74 -5.47 10.64 0.60
CA ARG A 74 -5.58 12.08 0.35
C ARG A 74 -6.24 12.84 1.49
N ASP A 75 -6.88 12.15 2.43
CA ASP A 75 -7.64 12.82 3.48
C ASP A 75 -6.72 13.68 4.36
N PRO A 76 -6.93 15.01 4.40
CA PRO A 76 -6.11 15.94 5.16
C PRO A 76 -6.04 15.61 6.65
N GLN A 77 -7.09 14.99 7.24
CA GLN A 77 -7.07 14.63 8.66
C GLN A 77 -6.00 13.57 8.98
N PHE A 78 -5.67 12.70 8.04
CA PHE A 78 -4.59 11.73 8.21
C PHE A 78 -3.23 12.34 7.89
N ASN A 79 -3.15 13.28 6.95
CA ASN A 79 -1.91 13.94 6.54
C ASN A 79 -1.35 14.94 7.57
N LEU A 80 -2.16 15.40 8.54
CA LEU A 80 -1.73 16.31 9.61
C LEU A 80 -0.80 15.66 10.66
N TYR A 81 -0.67 14.33 10.67
CA TYR A 81 0.21 13.59 11.59
C TYR A 81 1.48 13.07 10.92
N ILE A 82 1.83 13.61 9.74
CA ILE A 82 2.82 13.01 8.83
C ILE A 82 4.14 13.79 8.78
N GLN A 83 4.24 14.94 9.47
CA GLN A 83 5.47 15.72 9.64
C GLN A 83 6.47 15.08 10.60
#